data_AF-L9M4P5-F1
#
_entry.id   AF-L9M4P5-F1
#
_cell.length_a   1.000
_cell.length_b   1.000
_cell.length_c   1.000
_cell.angle_alpha   90.00
_cell.angle_beta   90.00
_cell.angle_gamma   90.00
#
_symmetry.space_group_name_H-M   'P 1'
#
loop_
_entity.id
_entity.type
_entity.pdbx_description
1 polymer ?
#
loop_
_entity_poly.entity_id
_entity_poly.type
_entity_poly.pdbx_seq_one_letter_code
_entity_poly.pdbx_strand_id
1 'polypeptide(L)' 'MLRFIDLNHVKHAIDITKVTNVAIRPQDKDWVCSFHFGGSHIAVATIDQKTAEQLHYDLGIKNEH' A
#
# COMPACT_ATOMS: atom_id res chain seq x y z
N MET A 1 -1.86 -5.26 12.15
CA MET A 1 -2.75 -5.20 10.97
C MET A 1 -2.77 -3.79 10.46
N LEU A 2 -2.39 -3.60 9.20
CA LEU A 2 -2.54 -2.33 8.50
C LEU A 2 -3.94 -2.28 7.86
N ARG A 3 -4.63 -1.15 7.94
CA ARG A 3 -5.99 -1.00 7.40
C ARG A 3 -6.11 0.31 6.67
N PHE A 4 -6.74 0.29 5.50
CA PHE A 4 -6.99 1.49 4.69
C PHE A 4 -8.20 1.26 3.77
N ILE A 5 -8.67 2.34 3.15
CA ILE A 5 -9.74 2.31 2.14
C ILE A 5 -9.13 2.80 0.84
N ASP A 6 -9.40 2.11 -0.26
CA ASP A 6 -8.91 2.51 -1.58
C ASP A 6 -9.87 3.48 -2.29
N LEU A 7 -9.48 3.97 -3.47
CA LEU A 7 -10.32 4.89 -4.26
C LEU A 7 -11.60 4.23 -4.79
N ASN A 8 -11.68 2.89 -4.76
CA ASN A 8 -12.89 2.13 -5.08
C ASN A 8 -13.78 1.90 -3.86
N HIS A 9 -13.46 2.51 -2.70
CA HIS A 9 -14.15 2.36 -1.43
C HIS A 9 -14.07 0.94 -0.85
N VAL A 10 -13.11 0.13 -1.29
CA VAL A 10 -12.85 -1.21 -0.73
C VAL A 10 -12.01 -1.07 0.53
N LYS A 11 -12.44 -1.75 1.59
CA LYS A 11 -11.68 -1.83 2.85
C LYS A 11 -10.63 -2.92 2.75
N HIS A 12 -9.38 -2.55 2.95
CA HIS A 12 -8.24 -3.47 2.95
C HIS A 12 -7.77 -3.72 4.37
N ALA A 13 -7.39 -4.96 4.67
CA ALA A 13 -6.75 -5.36 5.92
C ALA A 13 -5.54 -6.24 5.58
N ILE A 14 -4.35 -5.71 5.82
CA ILE A 14 -3.09 -6.34 5.45
C ILE A 14 -2.36 -6.84 6.70
N ASP A 15 -2.03 -8.14 6.68
CA ASP A 15 -1.11 -8.73 7.65
C ASP A 15 0.34 -8.45 7.26
N ILE A 16 0.86 -7.33 7.75
CA ILE A 16 2.23 -6.89 7.49
C ILE A 16 3.29 -7.90 7.92
N THR A 17 2.99 -8.82 8.86
CA THR A 17 3.95 -9.84 9.29
C THR A 17 4.19 -10.92 8.24
N LYS A 18 3.29 -11.02 7.24
CA LYS A 18 3.37 -11.96 6.12
C LYS A 18 3.81 -11.30 4.82
N VAL A 19 3.96 -9.97 4.82
CA VAL A 19 4.37 -9.20 3.65
C VAL A 19 5.87 -9.34 3.47
N THR A 20 6.29 -9.75 2.27
CA THR A 20 7.70 -9.91 1.91
C THR A 20 8.27 -8.66 1.24
N ASN A 21 7.42 -7.88 0.57
CA ASN A 21 7.78 -6.61 -0.05
C ASN A 21 6.57 -5.69 -0.16
N VAL A 22 6.80 -4.38 -0.08
CA VAL A 22 5.79 -3.35 -0.36
C VAL A 22 6.36 -2.39 -1.39
N ALA A 23 5.57 -2.09 -2.42
CA ALA A 23 5.86 -0.97 -3.30
C ALA A 23 4.71 0.02 -3.26
N ILE A 24 5.02 1.29 -3.07
CA ILE A 24 4.08 2.41 -3.11
C ILE A 24 4.66 3.41 -4.10
N ARG A 25 3.91 3.74 -5.15
CA ARG A 25 4.40 4.61 -6.22
C ARG A 25 3.30 5.50 -6.78
N PRO A 26 3.63 6.71 -7.25
CA PRO A 26 2.68 7.54 -7.97
C PRO A 26 2.28 6.89 -9.30
N GLN A 27 1.03 7.09 -9.71
CA GLN A 27 0.50 6.73 -11.02
C GLN A 27 -0.46 7.84 -11.48
N ASP A 28 0.02 8.66 -12.42
CA ASP A 28 -0.67 9.87 -12.90
C ASP A 28 -1.04 10.83 -11.75
N LYS A 29 -2.34 10.94 -11.43
CA LYS A 29 -2.88 11.77 -10.34
C LYS A 29 -3.12 11.00 -9.03
N ASP A 30 -2.99 9.68 -9.09
CA ASP A 30 -3.28 8.76 -7.98
C ASP A 30 -1.99 8.04 -7.57
N TRP A 31 -2.11 7.11 -6.62
CA TRP A 31 -1.02 6.26 -6.16
C TRP A 31 -1.43 4.80 -6.21
N VAL A 32 -0.46 3.90 -6.38
CA VAL A 32 -0.69 2.47 -6.27
C VAL A 32 0.21 1.90 -5.19
N CYS A 33 -0.40 1.17 -4.26
CA CYS A 33 0.31 0.30 -3.33
C CYS A 33 0.14 -1.16 -3.74
N SER A 34 1.22 -1.93 -3.68
CA SER A 34 1.23 -3.37 -3.86
C SER A 34 1.95 -4.06 -2.70
N PHE A 35 1.24 -4.96 -2.02
CA PHE A 35 1.75 -5.82 -0.96
C PHE A 35 2.01 -7.20 -1.51
N HIS A 36 3.27 -7.64 -1.47
CA HIS A 36 3.69 -8.95 -1.94
C HIS A 36 3.76 -9.91 -0.75
N PHE A 37 3.28 -11.13 -0.95
CA PHE A 37 3.32 -12.20 0.03
C PHE A 37 4.07 -13.41 -0.55
N GLY A 38 4.47 -14.35 0.32
CA GLY A 38 5.01 -15.64 -0.13
C GLY A 38 4.02 -16.38 -1.05
N GLY A 39 4.54 -17.22 -1.96
CA GLY A 39 3.70 -17.99 -2.89
C GLY A 39 3.15 -17.19 -4.09
N SER A 40 3.79 -16.07 -4.44
CA SER A 40 3.41 -15.22 -5.59
C SER A 40 2.03 -14.56 -5.46
N HIS A 41 1.55 -14.38 -4.23
CA HIS A 41 0.31 -13.64 -3.97
C HIS A 41 0.61 -12.14 -3.84
N ILE A 42 -0.23 -11.29 -4.44
CA ILE A 42 -0.10 -9.84 -4.41
C ILE A 42 -1.47 -9.22 -4.15
N ALA A 43 -1.53 -8.27 -3.20
CA ALA A 43 -2.68 -7.38 -3.03
C ALA A 43 -2.32 -5.99 -3.58
N VAL A 44 -3.16 -5.46 -4.47
CA VAL A 44 -2.94 -4.17 -5.12
C VAL A 44 -4.14 -3.27 -4.85
N ALA A 45 -3.88 -1.99 -4.58
CA ALA A 45 -4.92 -0.99 -4.44
C ALA A 45 -4.46 0.36 -5.00
N THR A 46 -5.38 1.07 -5.65
CA THR A 46 -5.20 2.46 -6.06
C THR A 46 -5.72 3.36 -4.94
N ILE A 47 -4.87 4.24 -4.44
CA ILE A 47 -5.10 5.07 -3.25
C ILE A 47 -4.84 6.54 -3.57
N ASP A 48 -5.38 7.45 -2.76
CA ASP A 48 -5.03 8.87 -2.85
C ASP A 48 -3.63 9.13 -2.25
N GLN A 49 -3.10 10.33 -2.54
CA GLN A 49 -1.80 10.77 -2.02
C GLN A 49 -1.76 10.73 -0.48
N LYS A 50 -2.83 11.17 0.19
CA LYS A 50 -2.89 11.20 1.66
C LYS A 50 -2.74 9.80 2.26
N THR A 51 -3.38 8.80 1.66
CA THR A 51 -3.30 7.41 2.07
C THR A 51 -1.91 6.87 1.76
N ALA A 52 -1.31 7.20 0.62
CA ALA A 52 0.07 6.83 0.31
C ALA A 52 1.06 7.37 1.36
N GLU A 53 0.97 8.66 1.70
CA GLU A 53 1.79 9.29 2.75
C GLU A 53 1.62 8.61 4.11
N GLN A 54 0.38 8.28 4.48
CA GLN A 54 0.09 7.53 5.71
C GLN A 54 0.73 6.13 5.68
N LEU A 55 0.62 5.41 4.56
CA LEU A 55 1.23 4.09 4.41
C LEU A 55 2.76 4.14 4.47
N HIS A 56 3.38 5.16 3.86
CA HIS A 56 4.83 5.38 3.97
C HIS A 56 5.26 5.58 5.42
N TYR A 57 4.53 6.41 6.17
CA TYR A 57 4.79 6.65 7.59
C TYR A 57 4.61 5.37 8.43
N ASP A 58 3.47 4.69 8.30
CA ASP A 58 3.12 3.50 9.09
C ASP A 58 4.07 2.33 8.83
N LEU A 59 4.61 2.22 7.62
CA LEU A 59 5.54 1.16 7.21
C LEU A 59 7.01 1.55 7.39
N GLY A 60 7.30 2.79 7.80
CA GLY A 60 8.67 3.30 7.92
C GLY A 60 9.43 3.33 6.59
N ILE A 61 8.72 3.41 5.47
CA ILE A 61 9.31 3.49 4.12
C ILE A 61 9.72 4.95 3.91
N LYS A 62 11.02 5.21 3.75
CA LYS A 62 11.53 6.55 3.44
C LYS A 62 10.96 6.99 2.09
N ASN A 63 10.35 8.17 2.04
CA ASN A 63 9.99 8.83 0.80
C ASN A 63 11.28 9.25 0.10
N GLU A 64 11.77 8.44 -0.83
CA GLU A 64 12.81 8.84 -1.77
C GLU A 64 12.12 9.58 -2.93
N HIS A 65 11.76 10.84 -2.69
CA HIS A 65 11.31 11.78 -3.71
C HIS A 65 12.27 12.96 -3.78
#